data_AF-A0A353R2F7-F1
#
_entry.id   AF-A0A353R2F7-F1
#
_cell.length_a   1.000
_cell.length_b   1.000
_cell.length_c   1.000
_cell.angle_alpha   90.00
_cell.angle_beta   90.00
_cell.angle_gamma   90.00
#
_symmetry.space_group_name_H-M   'P 1'
#
loop_
_entity.id
_entity.type
_entity.pdbx_description
1 polymer ?
#
loop_
_entity_poly.entity_id
_entity_poly.type
_entity_poly.pdbx_seq_one_letter_code
_entity_poly.pdbx_strand_id
1 'polypeptide(L)'
;IHVLEDGQARELMYRPDYFTYGGTGLDKILPKDLGFAGFRVLNEGKEGPDWLAFQGASYFRTSGPFDQYGLSARGVAINTALPEPEEFPLFTQFWLEQA
;
A
#
# COMPACT_ATOMS: atom_id res chain seq x y z
N ILE A 1 2.07 9.20 -1.68
CA ILE A 1 2.92 8.28 -2.50
C ILE A 1 3.56 9.13 -3.58
N HIS A 2 4.86 8.99 -3.81
CA HIS A 2 5.60 9.79 -4.79
C HIS A 2 6.29 8.89 -5.80
N VAL A 3 6.33 9.35 -7.04
CA VAL A 3 7.21 8.81 -8.09
C VAL A 3 8.51 9.62 -8.03
N LEU A 4 9.65 8.94 -7.96
CA LEU A 4 10.98 9.53 -7.97
C LEU A 4 11.63 9.27 -9.33
N GLU A 5 11.92 10.34 -10.06
CA GLU A 5 12.55 10.31 -11.39
C GLU A 5 13.65 11.38 -11.41
N ASP A 6 14.86 11.02 -11.83
CA ASP A 6 16.03 11.93 -11.91
C ASP A 6 16.30 12.71 -10.60
N GLY A 7 16.09 12.07 -9.45
CA GLY A 7 16.25 12.69 -8.13
C GLY A 7 15.16 13.69 -7.75
N GLN A 8 14.10 13.83 -8.55
CA GLN A 8 12.95 14.68 -8.27
C GLN A 8 11.71 13.85 -7.94
N ALA A 9 11.11 14.16 -6.79
CA ALA A 9 9.90 13.49 -6.33
C ALA A 9 8.65 14.25 -6.78
N ARG A 10 7.71 13.54 -7.41
CA ARG A 10 6.37 14.05 -7.74
C ARG A 10 5.30 13.22 -7.05
N GLU A 11 4.35 13.88 -6.41
CA GLU A 11 3.22 13.19 -5.80
C GLU A 11 2.35 12.49 -6.87
N LEU A 12 1.98 11.23 -6.59
CA LEU A 12 0.96 10.51 -7.33
C LEU A 12 -0.40 10.86 -6.74
N MET A 13 -1.13 11.72 -7.42
CA MET A 13 -2.47 12.12 -7.01
C MET A 13 -3.47 10.98 -7.19
N TYR A 14 -4.29 10.74 -6.17
CA TYR A 14 -5.44 9.85 -6.26
C TYR A 14 -6.42 10.38 -7.29
N ARG A 15 -6.99 9.47 -8.08
CA ARG A 15 -8.14 9.76 -8.93
C ARG A 15 -9.15 8.61 -8.82
N PRO A 16 -10.46 8.90 -8.72
CA PRO A 16 -11.49 7.85 -8.65
C PRO A 16 -11.48 6.90 -9.86
N ASP A 17 -11.04 7.37 -11.03
CA ASP A 17 -10.99 6.58 -12.26
C ASP A 17 -9.87 5.53 -12.31
N TYR A 18 -9.01 5.46 -11.28
CA TYR A 18 -8.11 4.33 -11.09
C TYR A 18 -8.81 3.07 -10.56
N PHE A 19 -10.08 3.17 -10.13
CA PHE A 19 -10.81 2.09 -9.50
C PHE A 19 -12.15 1.84 -10.19
N THR A 20 -12.57 0.57 -10.20
CA THR A 20 -13.92 0.17 -10.63
C THR A 20 -14.76 -0.14 -9.39
N TYR A 21 -15.82 0.64 -9.17
CA TYR A 21 -16.74 0.45 -8.05
C TYR A 21 -17.89 -0.51 -8.35
N GLY A 22 -18.03 -0.97 -9.60
CA GLY A 22 -19.13 -1.83 -10.03
C GLY A 22 -20.50 -1.24 -9.69
N GLY A 23 -21.47 -2.09 -9.33
CA GLY A 23 -22.82 -1.68 -8.96
C GLY A 23 -22.98 -1.23 -7.50
N THR A 24 -21.90 -0.92 -6.78
CA THR A 24 -21.96 -0.61 -5.34
C THR A 24 -22.55 0.78 -5.04
N GLY A 25 -22.56 1.69 -6.02
CA GLY A 25 -22.97 3.09 -5.84
C GLY A 25 -21.96 3.94 -5.05
N LEU A 26 -20.80 3.39 -4.69
CA LEU A 26 -19.74 4.11 -3.97
C LEU A 26 -19.16 5.27 -4.76
N ASP A 27 -19.10 5.13 -6.09
CA ASP A 27 -18.68 6.16 -7.04
C ASP A 27 -19.46 7.49 -6.89
N LYS A 28 -20.69 7.42 -6.37
CA LYS A 28 -21.57 8.59 -6.20
C LYS A 28 -21.40 9.30 -4.86
N ILE A 29 -20.82 8.62 -3.86
CA ILE A 29 -20.78 9.11 -2.47
C ILE A 29 -19.37 9.33 -1.94
N LEU A 30 -18.34 8.72 -2.55
CA LEU A 30 -16.97 8.89 -2.09
C LEU A 30 -16.43 10.28 -2.46
N PRO A 31 -15.70 10.93 -1.53
CA PRO A 31 -14.94 12.14 -1.83
C PRO A 31 -13.99 11.96 -3.03
N LYS A 32 -13.81 13.01 -3.82
CA LYS A 32 -12.91 12.99 -4.98
C LYS A 32 -11.43 12.99 -4.59
N ASP A 33 -11.13 13.38 -3.35
CA ASP A 33 -9.81 13.58 -2.76
C ASP A 33 -9.48 12.54 -1.67
N LEU A 34 -10.09 11.35 -1.76
CA LEU A 34 -9.96 10.28 -0.75
C LEU A 34 -8.51 9.86 -0.44
N GLY A 35 -7.64 9.91 -1.44
CA GLY A 35 -6.26 9.42 -1.33
C GLY A 35 -6.14 7.89 -1.49
N PHE A 36 -4.91 7.39 -1.39
CA PHE A 36 -4.62 5.96 -1.45
C PHE A 36 -4.45 5.36 -0.06
N ALA A 37 -5.08 4.22 0.21
CA ALA A 37 -4.91 3.47 1.46
C ALA A 37 -3.58 2.68 1.54
N GLY A 38 -2.89 2.53 0.41
CA GLY A 38 -1.70 1.71 0.26
C GLY A 38 -1.39 1.48 -1.21
N PHE A 39 -0.43 0.61 -1.50
CA PHE A 39 -0.09 0.21 -2.86
C PHE A 39 0.43 -1.23 -2.89
N ARG A 40 0.45 -1.80 -4.10
CA ARG A 40 0.98 -3.12 -4.36
C ARG A 40 1.86 -3.11 -5.60
N VAL A 41 2.84 -4.00 -5.64
CA VAL A 41 3.74 -4.23 -6.77
C VAL A 41 3.36 -5.55 -7.41
N LEU A 42 3.16 -5.51 -8.72
CA LEU A 42 2.79 -6.67 -9.54
C LEU A 42 4.05 -7.22 -10.22
N ASN A 43 4.05 -8.53 -10.48
CA ASN A 43 5.06 -9.13 -11.35
C ASN A 43 4.77 -8.78 -12.81
N GLU A 44 5.74 -8.20 -13.50
CA GLU A 44 5.61 -7.87 -14.92
C GLU A 44 5.37 -9.14 -15.76
N GLY A 45 4.43 -9.06 -16.71
CA GLY A 45 4.16 -10.14 -17.67
C GLY A 45 3.55 -11.42 -17.07
N LYS A 46 3.19 -11.43 -15.77
CA LYS A 46 2.49 -12.53 -15.13
C LYS A 46 1.10 -12.11 -14.67
N GLU A 47 0.09 -12.87 -15.09
CA GLU A 47 -1.18 -12.88 -14.37
C GLU A 47 -1.01 -13.65 -13.05
N GLY A 48 -1.32 -13.01 -11.92
CA GLY A 48 -1.09 -13.59 -10.61
C GLY A 48 -1.30 -12.62 -9.46
N PRO A 49 -1.08 -13.07 -8.22
CA PRO A 49 -1.17 -12.24 -7.03
C PRO A 49 -0.08 -11.16 -6.99
N ASP A 50 -0.24 -10.18 -6.11
CA ASP A 50 0.80 -9.17 -5.90
C ASP A 50 2.07 -9.79 -5.31
N TRP A 51 3.23 -9.31 -5.78
CA TRP A 51 4.52 -9.69 -5.23
C TRP A 51 4.76 -9.02 -3.87
N LEU A 52 4.36 -7.76 -3.73
CA LEU A 52 4.57 -6.94 -2.53
C LEU A 52 3.35 -6.05 -2.31
N ALA A 53 2.90 -5.88 -1.07
CA ALA A 53 1.82 -4.96 -0.73
C ALA A 53 2.07 -4.25 0.59
N PHE A 54 1.88 -2.93 0.60
CA PHE A 54 1.89 -2.08 1.79
C PHE A 54 0.48 -1.57 2.07
N GLN A 55 -0.04 -1.84 3.26
CA GLN A 55 -1.35 -1.36 3.68
C GLN A 55 -1.51 -1.48 5.20
N GLY A 56 -1.92 -0.37 5.84
CA GLY A 56 -2.26 -0.33 7.27
C GLY A 56 -1.03 -0.24 8.20
N ALA A 57 -1.03 0.76 9.07
CA ALA A 57 0.11 1.05 9.96
C ALA A 57 1.45 0.95 9.22
N SER A 58 2.44 0.25 9.77
CA SER A 58 3.72 0.00 9.12
C SER A 58 3.82 -1.43 8.56
N TYR A 59 2.67 -2.08 8.31
CA TYR A 59 2.63 -3.46 7.82
C TYR A 59 2.83 -3.53 6.30
N PHE A 60 3.47 -4.61 5.89
CA PHE A 60 3.61 -5.00 4.50
C PHE A 60 3.73 -6.53 4.39
N ARG A 61 3.46 -7.05 3.20
CA ARG A 61 3.58 -8.48 2.90
C ARG A 61 4.22 -8.70 1.55
N THR A 62 4.89 -9.83 1.40
CA THR A 62 5.45 -10.30 0.13
C THR A 62 4.93 -11.70 -0.18
N SER A 63 4.81 -12.04 -1.46
CA SER A 63 4.56 -13.43 -1.87
C SER A 63 5.81 -14.29 -1.62
N GLY A 64 5.58 -15.54 -1.24
CA GLY A 64 6.63 -16.56 -1.14
C GLY A 64 6.84 -17.28 -2.49
N PRO A 65 7.70 -18.33 -2.53
CA PRO A 65 8.05 -19.06 -3.76
C PRO A 65 6.87 -19.79 -4.43
N PHE A 66 5.73 -19.91 -3.74
CA PHE A 66 4.50 -20.52 -4.26
C PHE A 66 3.43 -19.49 -4.62
N ASP A 67 3.80 -18.21 -4.71
CA ASP A 67 2.89 -17.08 -5.00
C ASP A 67 1.71 -16.97 -4.01
N GLN A 68 1.80 -17.61 -2.84
CA GLN A 68 0.78 -17.54 -1.80
C GLN A 68 1.07 -16.39 -0.83
N TYR A 69 0.02 -15.69 -0.39
CA TYR A 69 0.13 -14.79 0.76
C TYR A 69 0.49 -15.57 2.02
N GLY A 70 1.58 -15.15 2.65
CA GLY A 70 2.04 -15.67 3.93
C GLY A 70 1.92 -14.63 5.05
N LEU A 71 2.92 -14.63 5.92
CA LEU A 71 3.03 -13.71 7.04
C LEU A 71 3.21 -12.26 6.58
N SER A 72 2.72 -11.33 7.38
CA SER A 72 3.05 -9.91 7.24
C SER A 72 4.30 -9.58 8.04
N ALA A 73 5.10 -8.65 7.54
CA ALA A 73 6.11 -7.93 8.30
C ALA A 73 5.56 -6.56 8.70
N ARG A 74 6.24 -5.89 9.64
CA ARG A 74 6.00 -4.48 9.97
C ARG A 74 7.32 -3.74 10.12
N GLY A 75 7.35 -2.47 9.75
CA GLY A 75 8.55 -1.65 9.80
C GLY A 75 9.06 -1.42 11.22
N VAL A 76 8.15 -1.30 12.19
CA VAL A 76 8.48 -1.14 13.60
C VAL A 76 7.39 -1.74 14.50
N ALA A 77 7.79 -2.20 15.67
CA ALA A 77 6.93 -2.68 16.75
C ALA A 77 7.28 -1.91 18.02
N ILE A 78 6.27 -1.35 18.71
CA ILE A 78 6.47 -0.56 19.92
C ILE A 78 5.52 -1.08 21.00
N ASN A 79 6.08 -1.42 22.16
CA ASN A 79 5.34 -1.93 23.32
C ASN A 79 4.48 -3.18 23.05
N THR A 80 4.82 -3.98 22.03
CA THR A 80 4.12 -5.23 21.76
C THR A 80 4.24 -6.18 22.96
N ALA A 81 3.09 -6.65 23.46
CA ALA A 81 2.98 -7.58 24.59
C ALA A 81 3.59 -7.06 25.91
N LEU A 82 3.65 -5.74 26.09
CA LEU A 82 3.99 -5.10 27.37
C LEU A 82 2.72 -4.68 28.14
N PRO A 83 2.82 -4.33 29.44
CA PRO A 83 1.70 -3.77 30.20
C PRO A 83 1.21 -2.42 29.65
N GLU A 84 2.11 -1.62 29.07
CA GLU A 84 1.77 -0.39 28.36
C GLU A 84 1.04 -0.69 27.04
N PRO A 85 0.14 0.20 26.57
CA PRO A 85 -0.53 0.00 25.29
C PRO A 85 0.45 -0.13 24.11
N GLU A 86 0.17 -1.08 23.23
CA GLU A 86 0.90 -1.21 21.96
C GLU A 86 0.63 0.00 21.07
N GLU A 87 1.71 0.54 20.49
CA GLU A 87 1.64 1.62 19.51
C GLU A 87 1.86 1.04 18.11
N PHE A 88 1.08 1.52 17.14
CA PHE A 88 1.13 1.06 15.75
C PHE A 88 1.53 2.22 14.81
N PRO A 89 2.84 2.49 14.64
CA PRO A 89 3.30 3.55 13.76
C PRO A 89 2.91 3.31 12.31
N LEU A 90 2.68 4.41 11.57
CA LEU A 90 2.28 4.38 10.17
C LEU A 90 3.45 4.68 9.25
N PHE A 91 3.50 4.01 8.08
CA PHE A 91 4.16 4.59 6.93
C PHE A 91 3.27 5.70 6.35
N THR A 92 3.76 6.94 6.38
CA THR A 92 3.00 8.11 5.93
C THR A 92 3.33 8.53 4.51
N GLN A 93 4.57 8.28 4.06
CA GLN A 93 5.05 8.66 2.74
C GLN A 93 5.94 7.58 2.14
N PHE A 94 5.83 7.42 0.82
CA PHE A 94 6.62 6.49 0.02
C PHE A 94 7.19 7.24 -1.17
N TRP A 95 8.42 6.89 -1.55
CA TRP A 95 9.09 7.34 -2.77
C TRP A 95 9.45 6.10 -3.57
N LEU A 96 8.86 5.97 -4.75
CA LEU A 96 9.01 4.82 -5.63
C LEU A 96 9.84 5.27 -6.84
N GLU A 97 11.02 4.68 -6.99
CA GLU A 97 11.93 4.92 -8.12
C GLU A 97 11.85 3.76 -9.10
N GLN A 98 11.94 4.07 -10.40
CA GLN A 98 12.02 3.04 -11.43
C GLN A 98 13.44 2.46 -11.44
N ALA A 99 13.54 1.13 -11.43
CA ALA A 99 14.82 0.41 -11.47
C ALA A 99 15.42 0.37 -12.89
#